data_AF-A0AAN9G8A9-F1
#
_entry.id   AF-A0AAN9G8A9-F1
#
_cell.length_a   1.000
_cell.length_b   1.000
_cell.length_c   1.000
_cell.angle_alpha   90.00
_cell.angle_beta   90.00
_cell.angle_gamma   90.00
#
_symmetry.space_group_name_H-M   'P 1'
#
loop_
_entity.id
_entity.type
_entity.pdbx_description
1 polymer ?
#
loop_
_entity_poly.entity_id
_entity_poly.type
_entity_poly.pdbx_seq_one_letter_code
_entity_poly.pdbx_strand_id
1 'polypeptide(L)'
;MRKLAGSQWGANEKILKTVYQGTVRPHLEYGSSSWMTAAKTHLQTLEIVQNQAMRIITGAMKTTPIDKMQQVTGIPPLSKRRECKAMVQDIKYQCIPDHQMNARIKQLSSGRLKRSSFATETRALKREHQAKMPELVHPSHFSLEEPPWKNNLENVSIQTTVPHLTTKDEQSDVQKKAR
;
A
#
# COMPACT_ATOMS: atom_id res chain seq x y z
N MET A 1 13.58 4.04 15.73
CA MET A 1 13.88 2.61 16.01
C MET A 1 14.94 2.41 17.09
N ARG A 2 16.16 2.96 17.00
CA ARG A 2 17.22 2.75 18.02
C ARG A 2 16.77 3.02 19.46
N LYS A 3 15.98 4.08 19.69
CA LYS A 3 15.46 4.41 21.03
C LYS A 3 14.51 3.36 21.62
N LEU A 4 13.94 2.48 20.79
CA LEU A 4 13.08 1.38 21.22
C LEU A 4 13.87 0.08 21.45
N ALA A 5 15.10 -0.02 20.93
CA ALA A 5 15.93 -1.21 21.05
C ALA A 5 16.93 -0.99 22.20
N GLY A 6 16.87 -1.83 23.23
CA GLY A 6 17.76 -1.76 24.39
C GLY A 6 17.99 -3.14 24.99
N SER A 7 19.12 -3.31 25.68
CA SER A 7 19.56 -4.58 26.26
C SER A 7 18.94 -4.88 27.63
N GLN A 8 18.69 -3.84 28.43
CA GLN A 8 18.09 -3.97 29.77
C GLN A 8 16.59 -3.65 29.76
N TRP A 9 16.18 -2.68 28.95
CA TRP A 9 14.79 -2.33 28.68
C TRP A 9 14.64 -2.00 27.19
N GLY A 10 13.70 -2.65 26.50
CA GLY A 10 13.56 -2.50 25.06
C GLY A 10 12.45 -3.37 24.47
N ALA A 11 12.06 -3.04 23.24
CA ALA A 11 11.09 -3.78 22.47
C ALA A 11 11.68 -5.08 21.91
N ASN A 12 10.88 -6.14 21.94
CA ASN A 12 11.17 -7.44 21.31
C ASN A 12 11.35 -7.30 19.78
N GLU A 13 12.13 -8.20 19.18
CA GLU A 13 12.37 -8.31 17.73
C GLU A 13 11.09 -8.19 16.87
N LYS A 14 10.02 -8.92 17.23
CA LYS A 14 8.71 -8.89 16.59
C LYS A 14 8.10 -7.49 16.60
N ILE A 15 8.18 -6.78 17.73
CA ILE A 15 7.66 -5.41 17.84
C ILE A 15 8.50 -4.47 16.97
N LEU A 16 9.84 -4.57 17.03
CA LEU A 16 10.73 -3.76 16.21
C LEU A 16 10.51 -4.01 14.72
N LYS A 17 10.31 -5.27 14.32
CA LYS A 17 9.95 -5.66 12.95
C LYS A 17 8.62 -5.03 12.54
N THR A 18 7.58 -5.10 13.36
CA THR A 18 6.29 -4.46 13.09
C THR A 18 6.43 -2.94 12.94
N VAL A 19 7.19 -2.28 13.81
CA VAL A 19 7.47 -0.85 13.72
C VAL A 19 8.19 -0.52 12.41
N TYR A 20 9.22 -1.28 12.04
CA TYR A 20 9.90 -1.10 10.75
C TYR A 20 8.93 -1.23 9.57
N GLN A 21 8.14 -2.29 9.56
CA GLN A 21 7.21 -2.62 8.49
C GLN A 21 6.05 -1.64 8.35
N GLY A 22 5.60 -1.05 9.45
CA GLY A 22 4.47 -0.11 9.50
C GLY A 22 4.86 1.36 9.36
N THR A 23 6.09 1.74 9.73
CA THR A 23 6.51 3.16 9.71
C THR A 23 7.61 3.40 8.69
N VAL A 24 8.75 2.70 8.78
CA VAL A 24 9.93 3.00 7.94
C VAL A 24 9.74 2.50 6.52
N ARG A 25 9.34 1.23 6.34
CA ARG A 25 9.24 0.59 5.02
C ARG A 25 8.27 1.33 4.06
N PRO A 26 7.08 1.80 4.49
CA PRO A 26 6.20 2.56 3.61
C PRO A 26 6.85 3.83 3.05
N HIS A 27 7.66 4.54 3.84
CA HIS A 27 8.38 5.72 3.38
C HIS A 27 9.46 5.37 2.35
N LEU A 28 10.18 4.26 2.55
CA LEU A 28 11.21 3.78 1.61
C LEU A 28 10.60 3.30 0.28
N GLU A 29 9.36 2.83 0.28
CA GLU A 29 8.70 2.27 -0.89
C GLU A 29 7.69 3.23 -1.54
N TYR A 30 7.53 4.44 -0.98
CA TYR A 30 6.60 5.41 -1.52
C TYR A 30 7.02 5.84 -2.92
N GLY A 31 6.09 5.76 -3.87
CA GLY A 31 6.36 6.09 -5.26
C GLY A 31 7.35 5.15 -5.96
N SER A 32 7.52 3.90 -5.49
CA SER A 32 8.55 2.99 -6.02
C SER A 32 8.52 2.74 -7.52
N SER A 33 7.34 2.86 -8.15
CA SER A 33 7.16 2.75 -9.59
C SER A 33 7.80 3.90 -10.38
N SER A 34 7.84 5.12 -9.83
CA SER A 34 8.37 6.30 -10.54
C SER A 34 9.90 6.31 -10.56
N TRP A 35 10.53 5.93 -9.45
CA TRP A 35 12.00 5.88 -9.32
C TRP A 35 12.60 4.49 -9.49
N MET A 36 11.83 3.50 -9.98
CA MET A 36 12.32 2.14 -10.17
C MET A 36 13.59 2.06 -11.03
N THR A 37 13.66 2.88 -12.08
CA THR A 37 14.79 2.95 -13.01
C THR A 37 15.88 3.91 -12.54
N ALA A 38 15.86 4.37 -11.28
CA ALA A 38 16.88 5.27 -10.75
C ALA A 38 18.27 4.61 -10.74
N ALA A 39 19.32 5.42 -10.59
CA ALA A 39 20.67 4.92 -10.56
C ALA A 39 20.87 3.93 -9.39
N LYS A 40 21.64 2.86 -9.64
CA LYS A 40 21.91 1.80 -8.66
C LYS A 40 22.48 2.36 -7.34
N THR A 41 23.27 3.42 -7.41
CA THR A 41 23.82 4.13 -6.24
C THR A 41 22.71 4.63 -5.31
N HIS A 42 21.68 5.29 -5.84
CA HIS A 42 20.54 5.76 -5.05
C HIS A 42 19.70 4.60 -4.52
N LEU A 43 19.47 3.56 -5.32
CA LEU A 43 18.75 2.37 -4.87
C LEU A 43 19.48 1.68 -3.69
N GLN A 44 20.81 1.64 -3.74
CA GLN A 44 21.65 1.07 -2.68
C GLN A 44 21.54 1.86 -1.36
N THR A 45 21.36 3.18 -1.41
CA THR A 45 21.16 3.97 -0.18
C THR A 45 19.92 3.52 0.60
N LEU A 46 18.86 3.12 -0.11
CA LEU A 46 17.64 2.60 0.52
C LEU A 46 17.87 1.22 1.16
N GLU A 47 18.64 0.35 0.49
CA GLU A 47 19.04 -0.95 1.04
C GLU A 47 19.85 -0.79 2.32
N ILE A 48 20.75 0.21 2.39
CA ILE A 48 21.51 0.52 3.61
C ILE A 48 20.58 0.86 4.78
N VAL A 49 19.50 1.60 4.55
CA VAL A 49 18.51 1.91 5.60
C VAL A 49 17.81 0.64 6.08
N GLN A 50 17.38 -0.24 5.18
CA GLN A 50 16.78 -1.54 5.57
C GLN A 50 17.79 -2.41 6.34
N ASN A 51 19.03 -2.49 5.88
CA ASN A 51 20.09 -3.26 6.56
C ASN A 51 20.35 -2.74 7.97
N GLN A 52 20.36 -1.43 8.15
CA GLN A 52 20.49 -0.82 9.48
C GLN A 52 19.29 -1.15 10.37
N ALA A 53 18.08 -1.16 9.83
CA ALA A 53 16.88 -1.57 10.56
C ALA A 53 16.94 -3.04 10.98
N MET A 54 17.36 -3.95 10.08
CA MET A 54 17.53 -5.37 10.40
C MET A 54 18.56 -5.61 11.51
N ARG A 55 19.67 -4.87 11.53
CA ARG A 55 20.65 -4.93 12.63
C ARG A 55 20.06 -4.46 13.97
N ILE A 56 19.21 -3.41 13.95
CA ILE A 56 18.52 -2.95 15.17
C ILE A 56 17.51 -3.99 15.66
N ILE A 57 16.79 -4.64 14.73
CA ILE A 57 15.80 -5.67 15.02
C ILE A 57 16.46 -6.90 15.66
N THR A 58 17.54 -7.39 15.04
CA THR A 58 18.23 -8.64 15.45
C THR A 58 19.28 -8.44 16.54
N GLY A 59 19.74 -7.22 16.78
CA GLY A 59 20.93 -6.96 17.60
C GLY A 59 22.24 -7.45 16.97
N ALA A 60 22.24 -7.82 15.68
CA ALA A 60 23.40 -8.41 15.03
C ALA A 60 24.59 -7.43 14.87
N MET A 61 25.81 -7.99 14.93
CA MET A 61 27.04 -7.24 14.69
C MET A 61 27.08 -6.64 13.27
N LYS A 62 27.84 -5.56 13.07
CA LYS A 62 28.00 -4.94 11.73
C LYS A 62 28.58 -5.89 10.68
N THR A 63 29.39 -6.88 11.11
CA THR A 63 30.00 -7.90 10.24
C THR A 63 29.05 -9.00 9.84
N THR A 64 27.87 -9.13 10.48
CA THR A 64 26.90 -10.18 10.14
C THR A 64 26.42 -10.03 8.70
N PRO A 65 26.46 -11.11 7.89
CA PRO A 65 26.00 -11.10 6.50
C PRO A 65 24.53 -10.69 6.36
N ILE A 66 24.23 -9.90 5.33
CA ILE A 66 22.88 -9.37 5.09
C ILE A 66 21.88 -10.50 4.83
N ASP A 67 22.26 -11.49 4.02
CA ASP A 67 21.37 -12.61 3.65
C ASP A 67 20.92 -13.41 4.88
N LYS A 68 21.81 -13.57 5.87
CA LYS A 68 21.47 -14.22 7.14
C LYS A 68 20.50 -13.39 7.96
N MET A 69 20.68 -12.07 8.01
CA MET A 69 19.72 -11.20 8.68
C MET A 69 18.35 -11.21 8.00
N GLN A 70 18.30 -11.26 6.66
CA GLN A 70 17.04 -11.37 5.91
C GLN A 70 16.32 -12.68 6.20
N GLN A 71 17.06 -13.81 6.27
CA GLN A 71 16.51 -15.11 6.64
C GLN A 71 15.92 -15.11 8.06
N VAL A 72 16.69 -14.62 9.04
CA VAL A 72 16.25 -14.57 10.45
C VAL A 72 15.04 -13.66 10.62
N THR A 73 15.09 -12.43 10.09
CA THR A 73 14.00 -11.47 10.24
C THR A 73 12.80 -11.78 9.34
N GLY A 74 12.95 -12.60 8.30
CA GLY A 74 11.94 -12.81 7.26
C GLY A 74 11.59 -11.53 6.50
N ILE A 75 12.51 -10.57 6.40
CA ILE A 75 12.34 -9.33 5.63
C ILE A 75 13.05 -9.50 4.28
N PRO A 76 12.34 -9.47 3.14
CA PRO A 76 12.97 -9.63 1.85
C PRO A 76 13.73 -8.35 1.42
N PRO A 77 14.68 -8.45 0.48
CA PRO A 77 15.36 -7.29 -0.11
C PRO A 77 14.39 -6.23 -0.64
N LEU A 78 14.72 -4.94 -0.52
CA LEU A 78 13.87 -3.87 -1.08
C LEU A 78 13.82 -3.95 -2.61
N SER A 79 14.90 -4.39 -3.27
CA SER A 79 14.94 -4.68 -4.71
C SER A 79 13.80 -5.60 -5.14
N LYS A 80 13.67 -6.77 -4.52
CA LYS A 80 12.61 -7.74 -4.82
C LYS A 80 11.22 -7.19 -4.55
N ARG A 81 11.05 -6.44 -3.47
CA ARG A 81 9.77 -5.77 -3.18
C ARG A 81 9.41 -4.72 -4.23
N ARG A 82 10.39 -3.95 -4.70
CA ARG A 82 10.24 -2.93 -5.75
C ARG A 82 9.85 -3.55 -7.09
N GLU A 83 10.49 -4.65 -7.46
CA GLU A 83 10.14 -5.46 -8.65
C GLU A 83 8.68 -5.94 -8.57
N CYS A 84 8.27 -6.55 -7.45
CA CYS A 84 6.88 -6.97 -7.25
C CYS A 84 5.89 -5.80 -7.38
N LYS A 85 6.18 -4.66 -6.74
CA LYS A 85 5.32 -3.46 -6.84
C LYS A 85 5.23 -2.93 -8.26
N ALA A 86 6.33 -2.96 -9.02
CA ALA A 86 6.35 -2.55 -10.40
C ALA A 86 5.48 -3.45 -11.28
N MET A 87 5.53 -4.77 -11.09
CA MET A 87 4.66 -5.71 -11.80
C MET A 87 3.19 -5.46 -11.49
N VAL A 88 2.84 -5.28 -10.21
CA VAL A 88 1.47 -4.96 -9.79
C VAL A 88 0.99 -3.68 -10.46
N GLN A 89 1.84 -2.65 -10.50
CA GLN A 89 1.50 -1.38 -11.13
C GLN A 89 1.34 -1.52 -12.66
N ASP A 90 2.19 -2.32 -13.30
CA ASP A 90 2.10 -2.61 -14.74
C ASP A 90 0.77 -3.30 -15.09
N ILE A 91 0.36 -4.29 -14.29
CA ILE A 91 -0.94 -4.96 -14.44
C ILE A 91 -2.08 -3.95 -14.26
N LYS A 92 -2.03 -3.09 -13.24
CA LYS A 92 -3.05 -2.03 -13.04
C LYS A 92 -3.19 -1.14 -14.27
N TYR A 93 -2.08 -0.73 -14.88
CA TYR A 93 -2.13 0.07 -16.10
C TYR A 93 -2.75 -0.69 -17.27
N GLN A 94 -2.56 -2.01 -17.37
CA GLN A 94 -3.18 -2.83 -18.40
C GLN A 94 -4.69 -3.01 -18.16
N CYS A 95 -5.10 -3.13 -16.90
CA CYS A 95 -6.51 -3.25 -16.52
C CYS A 95 -7.33 -1.98 -16.81
N ILE A 96 -6.71 -0.80 -16.91
CA ILE A 96 -7.43 0.47 -17.15
C ILE A 96 -7.23 0.88 -18.63
N PRO A 97 -8.22 0.72 -19.51
CA PRO A 97 -8.08 0.99 -20.95
C PRO A 97 -7.69 2.44 -21.25
N ASP A 98 -8.31 3.40 -20.54
CA ASP A 98 -8.15 4.84 -20.78
C ASP A 98 -6.89 5.44 -20.14
N HIS A 99 -6.06 4.64 -19.48
CA HIS A 99 -4.85 5.14 -18.83
C HIS A 99 -3.73 5.35 -19.85
N GLN A 100 -3.10 6.53 -19.86
CA GLN A 100 -2.01 6.86 -20.80
C GLN A 100 -0.86 5.83 -20.80
N MET A 101 -0.54 5.28 -19.63
CA MET A 101 0.49 4.25 -19.51
C MET A 101 0.11 2.91 -20.15
N ASN A 102 -1.19 2.59 -20.33
CA ASN A 102 -1.63 1.39 -21.04
C ASN A 102 -1.14 1.42 -22.50
N ALA A 103 -1.41 2.53 -23.20
CA ALA A 103 -0.89 2.76 -24.54
C ALA A 103 0.64 2.72 -24.58
N ARG A 104 1.31 3.37 -23.60
CA ARG A 104 2.77 3.41 -23.53
C ARG A 104 3.42 2.03 -23.33
N ILE A 105 2.84 1.17 -22.51
CA ILE A 105 3.32 -0.20 -22.27
C ILE A 105 3.18 -1.09 -23.50
N LYS A 106 2.24 -0.79 -24.40
CA LYS A 106 2.09 -1.51 -25.67
C LYS A 106 3.08 -1.04 -26.75
N GLN A 107 3.57 0.19 -26.67
CA GLN A 107 4.50 0.76 -27.65
C GLN A 107 5.91 0.16 -27.57
N LEU A 108 6.55 -0.05 -28.73
CA LEU A 108 7.97 -0.40 -28.80
C LEU A 108 8.84 0.78 -28.34
N SER A 109 9.87 0.50 -27.56
CA SER A 109 10.84 1.52 -27.15
C SER A 109 11.86 1.72 -28.25
N SER A 110 12.17 2.97 -28.63
CA SER A 110 13.12 3.29 -29.70
C SER A 110 14.58 3.02 -29.34
N GLY A 111 14.88 2.55 -28.12
CA GLY A 111 16.25 2.21 -27.69
C GLY A 111 17.24 3.36 -27.68
N ARG A 112 16.78 4.60 -27.91
CA ARG A 112 17.64 5.79 -28.05
C ARG A 112 18.41 6.13 -26.77
N LEU A 113 17.83 5.86 -25.61
CA LEU A 113 18.45 6.15 -24.31
C LEU A 113 19.10 4.89 -23.73
N LYS A 114 20.29 5.06 -23.13
CA LYS A 114 20.97 3.99 -22.38
C LYS A 114 20.21 3.56 -21.13
N ARG A 115 19.44 4.47 -20.53
CA ARG A 115 18.64 4.21 -19.34
C ARG A 115 17.38 3.44 -19.73
N SER A 116 17.08 2.38 -19.00
CA SER A 116 15.82 1.64 -19.15
C SER A 116 14.62 2.47 -18.69
N SER A 117 13.47 2.18 -19.31
CA SER A 117 12.18 2.77 -18.93
C SER A 117 11.40 1.82 -18.03
N PHE A 118 10.39 2.33 -17.33
CA PHE A 118 9.48 1.50 -16.55
C PHE A 118 8.90 0.34 -17.40
N ALA A 119 8.41 0.64 -18.60
CA ALA A 119 7.87 -0.38 -19.51
C ALA A 119 8.92 -1.41 -19.97
N THR A 120 10.20 -1.03 -20.05
CA THR A 120 11.28 -1.97 -20.38
C THR A 120 11.53 -2.92 -19.21
N GLU A 121 11.66 -2.38 -18.00
CA GLU A 121 11.90 -3.17 -16.79
C GLU A 121 10.73 -4.11 -16.49
N THR A 122 9.49 -3.63 -16.57
CA THR A 122 8.32 -4.47 -16.29
C THR A 122 8.13 -5.58 -17.32
N ARG A 123 8.46 -5.36 -18.60
CA ARG A 123 8.49 -6.42 -19.60
C ARG A 123 9.55 -7.47 -19.31
N ALA A 124 10.76 -7.06 -18.90
CA ALA A 124 11.82 -8.00 -18.53
C ALA A 124 11.39 -8.85 -17.34
N LEU A 125 10.83 -8.21 -16.31
CA LEU A 125 10.28 -8.86 -15.13
C LEU A 125 9.13 -9.82 -15.44
N LYS A 126 8.22 -9.44 -16.36
CA LYS A 126 7.13 -10.32 -16.82
C LYS A 126 7.65 -11.54 -17.56
N ARG A 127 8.73 -11.42 -18.34
CA ARG A 127 9.39 -12.55 -19.00
C ARG A 127 10.05 -13.47 -17.98
N GLU A 128 10.77 -12.91 -17.01
CA GLU A 128 11.42 -13.68 -15.93
C GLU A 128 10.41 -14.49 -15.12
N HIS A 129 9.24 -13.92 -14.83
CA HIS A 129 8.23 -14.53 -13.96
C HIS A 129 6.98 -15.00 -14.69
N GLN A 130 7.05 -15.26 -15.99
CA GLN A 130 5.90 -15.60 -16.84
C GLN A 130 5.09 -16.78 -16.27
N ALA A 131 5.75 -17.82 -15.79
CA ALA A 131 5.11 -19.01 -15.22
C ALA A 131 4.30 -18.75 -13.93
N LYS A 132 4.51 -17.62 -13.26
CA LYS A 132 3.82 -17.23 -12.02
C LYS A 132 2.79 -16.12 -12.24
N MET A 133 2.61 -15.65 -13.48
CA MET A 133 1.66 -14.60 -13.81
C MET A 133 0.26 -15.19 -14.03
N PRO A 134 -0.81 -14.45 -13.70
CA PRO A 134 -2.16 -14.86 -14.04
C PRO A 134 -2.31 -14.94 -15.57
N GLU A 135 -2.96 -16.00 -16.06
CA GLU A 135 -3.16 -16.23 -17.51
C GLU A 135 -4.05 -15.16 -18.15
N LEU A 136 -5.00 -14.61 -17.40
CA LEU A 136 -5.97 -13.62 -17.88
C LEU A 136 -5.98 -12.38 -16.98
N VAL A 137 -5.86 -11.21 -17.60
CA VAL A 137 -5.99 -9.91 -16.95
C VAL A 137 -7.28 -9.27 -17.45
N HIS A 138 -8.29 -9.20 -16.60
CA HIS A 138 -9.57 -8.56 -16.94
C HIS A 138 -9.46 -7.04 -16.85
N PRO A 139 -10.02 -6.29 -17.81
CA PRO A 139 -10.19 -4.85 -17.68
C PRO A 139 -11.00 -4.52 -16.43
N SER A 140 -10.50 -3.56 -15.63
CA SER A 140 -11.23 -2.97 -14.52
C SER A 140 -11.93 -1.72 -15.02
N HIS A 141 -13.26 -1.69 -14.97
CA HIS A 141 -14.02 -0.48 -15.18
C HIS A 141 -14.20 0.23 -13.83
N PHE A 142 -13.66 1.44 -13.69
CA PHE A 142 -13.96 2.28 -12.54
C PHE A 142 -15.24 3.07 -12.85
N SER A 143 -16.38 2.55 -12.40
CA SER A 143 -17.61 3.34 -12.41
C SER A 143 -17.64 4.14 -11.11
N LEU A 144 -17.72 5.46 -11.21
CA LEU A 144 -18.28 6.24 -10.11
C LEU A 144 -19.75 5.87 -10.08
N GLU A 145 -20.14 4.94 -9.21
CA GLU A 145 -21.55 4.83 -8.84
C GLU A 145 -22.02 6.23 -8.43
N GLU A 146 -23.26 6.58 -8.80
CA GLU A 146 -23.80 7.84 -8.33
C GLU A 146 -23.70 7.85 -6.81
N PRO A 147 -23.14 8.92 -6.23
CA PRO A 147 -22.92 8.94 -4.81
C PRO A 147 -24.27 8.73 -4.09
N PRO A 148 -24.30 8.04 -2.94
CA PRO A 148 -25.54 7.58 -2.34
C PRO A 148 -26.51 8.69 -1.93
N TRP A 149 -26.05 9.95 -1.86
CA TRP A 149 -26.89 11.12 -1.62
C TRP A 149 -27.60 11.66 -2.88
N LYS A 150 -27.25 11.16 -4.08
CA LYS A 150 -27.99 11.38 -5.33
C LYS A 150 -29.02 10.28 -5.62
N ASN A 151 -28.91 9.13 -4.95
CA ASN A 151 -29.96 8.12 -5.00
C ASN A 151 -31.23 8.77 -4.45
N ASN A 152 -32.24 8.88 -5.30
CA ASN A 152 -33.54 9.41 -4.95
C ASN A 152 -34.03 8.65 -3.69
N LEU A 153 -34.18 9.35 -2.57
CA LEU A 153 -34.58 8.78 -1.27
C LEU A 153 -36.08 8.43 -1.28
N GLU A 154 -36.56 7.76 -2.33
CA GLU A 154 -37.97 7.41 -2.55
C GLU A 154 -38.52 6.53 -1.42
N ASN A 155 -37.64 5.87 -0.65
CA ASN A 155 -38.01 4.94 0.42
C ASN A 155 -37.63 5.39 1.84
N VAL A 156 -37.25 6.67 2.06
CA VAL A 156 -36.96 7.16 3.42
C VAL A 156 -38.21 7.77 4.06
N SER A 157 -38.89 6.98 4.88
CA SER A 157 -39.96 7.46 5.75
C SER A 157 -39.37 8.07 7.03
N ILE A 158 -39.24 9.40 7.07
CA ILE A 158 -38.85 10.11 8.30
C ILE A 158 -40.04 10.09 9.27
N GLN A 159 -39.96 9.27 10.33
CA GLN A 159 -40.94 9.33 11.42
C GLN A 159 -40.64 10.55 12.28
N THR A 160 -41.43 11.61 12.12
CA THR A 160 -41.32 12.84 12.92
C THR A 160 -42.00 12.72 14.29
N THR A 161 -42.70 11.62 14.54
CA THR A 161 -43.45 11.35 15.76
C THR A 161 -42.87 10.15 16.48
N VAL A 162 -42.49 10.33 17.74
CA VAL A 162 -42.15 9.21 18.62
C VAL A 162 -43.44 8.70 19.25
N PRO A 163 -43.75 7.39 19.17
CA PRO A 163 -44.94 6.83 19.82
C PRO A 163 -44.97 7.20 21.31
N HIS A 164 -46.14 7.64 21.79
CA HIS A 164 -46.39 8.05 23.18
C HIS A 164 -45.81 9.40 23.64
N LEU A 165 -45.17 10.17 22.75
CA LEU A 165 -44.83 11.57 23.02
C LEU A 165 -45.89 12.48 22.38
N THR A 166 -46.87 12.87 23.19
CA THR A 166 -47.89 13.84 22.79
C THR A 166 -47.37 15.27 22.95
N THR A 167 -47.89 16.19 22.14
CA THR A 167 -47.57 17.61 22.28
C THR A 167 -48.04 18.12 23.65
N LYS A 168 -47.41 19.18 24.17
CA LYS A 168 -47.70 19.69 25.53
C LYS A 168 -49.19 19.97 25.77
N ASP A 169 -49.92 20.34 24.71
CA ASP A 169 -51.34 20.67 24.78
C ASP A 169 -52.24 19.43 24.89
N GLU A 170 -51.78 18.28 24.39
CA GLU A 170 -52.47 16.99 24.41
C GLU A 170 -52.13 16.13 25.65
N GLN A 171 -51.16 16.57 26.47
CA GLN A 171 -50.81 15.88 27.71
C GLN A 171 -51.88 16.13 28.79
N SER A 172 -52.31 15.06 29.45
CA SER A 172 -53.22 15.13 30.59
C SER A 172 -52.61 15.96 31.74
N ASP A 173 -53.44 16.56 32.59
CA ASP A 173 -52.97 17.36 33.71
C ASP A 173 -52.09 16.58 34.70
N VAL A 174 -52.27 15.25 34.75
CA VAL A 174 -51.42 14.34 35.52
C VAL A 174 -50.00 14.27 34.93
N GLN A 175 -49.88 14.21 33.60
CA GLN A 175 -48.59 14.21 32.90
C GLN A 175 -47.89 15.57 32.99
N LYS A 176 -48.65 16.68 33.00
CA LYS A 176 -48.10 18.05 33.20
C LYS A 176 -47.57 18.28 34.62
N LYS A 177 -48.15 17.62 35.63
CA LYS A 177 -47.78 17.73 37.05
C LYS A 177 -46.56 16.92 37.46
N ALA A 178 -46.13 15.94 36.65
CA ALA A 178 -44.97 15.11 36.93
C ALA A 178 -43.62 15.76 36.56
N ARG A 179 -43.59 17.08 36.34
CA ARG A 179 -42.43 17.86 35.91
C ARG A 179 -41.95 18.82 36.98
#